data_AF-A0A918ZJG9-F1
#
_entry.id   AF-A0A918ZJG9-F1
#
_cell.length_a   1.000
_cell.length_b   1.000
_cell.length_c   1.000
_cell.angle_alpha   90.00
_cell.angle_beta   90.00
_cell.angle_gamma   90.00
#
_symmetry.space_group_name_H-M   'P 1'
#
loop_
_entity.id
_entity.type
_entity.pdbx_description
1 polymer ?
#
loop_
_entity_poly.entity_id
_entity_poly.type
_entity_poly.pdbx_seq_one_letter_code
_entity_poly.pdbx_strand_id
1 'polypeptide(L)'
;MFLPYFEVDVPIHRTDQPGSRGVHVFTGRASTRRAAVKAAHAAYTAARAAAEAGLEIPHDRPGGWGARGYRPGWEPDWKAATAGRWNDPYSWTRAGGGDVEL
;
A
#
# COMPACT_ATOMS: atom_id res chain seq x y z
N MET A 1 6.75 11.71 18.97
CA MET A 1 6.18 10.36 18.76
C MET A 1 6.40 9.95 17.31
N PHE A 2 7.09 8.82 17.07
CA PHE A 2 7.19 8.23 15.73
C PHE A 2 5.95 7.36 15.50
N LEU A 3 5.16 7.69 14.48
CA LEU A 3 4.03 6.84 14.06
C LEU A 3 4.57 5.51 13.51
N PRO A 4 3.92 4.38 13.80
CA PRO A 4 4.29 3.09 13.23
C PRO A 4 4.24 3.10 11.69
N TYR A 5 5.14 2.32 11.07
CA TYR A 5 5.08 2.05 9.64
C TYR A 5 4.04 0.98 9.34
N PHE A 6 3.27 1.22 8.29
CA PHE A 6 2.28 0.32 7.74
C PHE A 6 2.58 0.08 6.26
N GLU A 7 2.26 -1.12 5.84
CA GLU A 7 2.18 -1.55 4.46
C GLU A 7 0.71 -1.71 4.10
N VAL A 8 0.31 -1.22 2.94
CA VAL A 8 -1.03 -1.39 2.39
C VAL A 8 -0.89 -2.00 1.01
N ASP A 9 -1.24 -3.27 0.94
CA ASP A 9 -1.28 -4.05 -0.29
C ASP A 9 -2.65 -3.84 -0.94
N VAL A 10 -2.65 -3.27 -2.13
CA VAL A 10 -3.86 -3.03 -2.91
C VAL A 10 -3.81 -3.88 -4.16
N PRO A 11 -4.64 -4.93 -4.29
CA PRO A 11 -4.73 -5.68 -5.52
C PRO A 11 -5.06 -4.75 -6.68
N ILE A 12 -4.31 -4.86 -7.77
CA ILE A 12 -4.54 -4.12 -9.01
C ILE A 12 -4.77 -5.10 -10.15
N HIS A 13 -5.64 -4.73 -11.08
CA HIS A 13 -5.87 -5.51 -12.29
C HIS A 13 -5.80 -4.62 -13.53
N ARG A 14 -5.38 -5.19 -14.65
CA ARG A 14 -5.39 -4.50 -15.93
C ARG A 14 -6.79 -4.54 -16.54
N THR A 15 -7.25 -3.40 -17.02
CA THR A 15 -8.57 -3.29 -17.66
C THR A 15 -8.57 -3.78 -19.11
N ASP A 16 -7.42 -3.71 -19.79
CA ASP A 16 -7.21 -4.12 -21.18
C ASP A 16 -6.76 -5.59 -21.32
N GLN A 17 -6.27 -6.22 -20.24
CA GLN A 17 -5.95 -7.65 -20.20
C GLN A 17 -6.57 -8.30 -18.95
N PRO A 18 -7.79 -8.85 -19.05
CA PRO A 18 -8.56 -9.36 -17.90
C PRO A 18 -7.99 -10.59 -17.16
N GLY A 19 -6.73 -10.98 -17.40
CA GLY A 19 -5.99 -11.98 -16.63
C GLY A 19 -4.76 -11.44 -15.89
N SER A 20 -4.38 -10.19 -16.14
CA SER A 20 -3.22 -9.56 -15.52
C SER A 20 -3.59 -8.98 -14.16
N ARG A 21 -3.10 -9.62 -13.09
CA ARG A 21 -3.26 -9.19 -11.70
C ARG A 21 -1.90 -8.85 -11.10
N GLY A 22 -1.90 -7.89 -10.20
CA GLY A 22 -0.73 -7.46 -9.44
C GLY A 22 -1.15 -6.92 -8.09
N VAL A 23 -0.18 -6.48 -7.30
CA VAL A 23 -0.41 -5.79 -6.04
C VAL A 23 0.38 -4.50 -6.07
N HIS A 24 -0.30 -3.39 -5.78
CA HIS A 24 0.35 -2.12 -5.54
C HIS A 24 0.55 -1.95 -4.04
N VAL A 25 1.81 -1.90 -3.62
CA VAL A 25 2.18 -1.81 -2.21
C VAL A 25 2.44 -0.34 -1.87
N PHE A 26 1.65 0.21 -0.95
CA PHE A 26 1.87 1.53 -0.38
C PHE A 26 2.48 1.38 1.00
N THR A 27 3.58 2.07 1.26
CA THR A 27 4.20 2.08 2.58
C THR A 27 4.18 3.49 3.16
N GLY A 28 4.02 3.60 4.47
CA GLY A 28 4.05 4.90 5.13
C GLY A 28 3.71 4.83 6.60
N ARG A 29 3.85 5.97 7.27
CA ARG A 29 3.58 6.11 8.69
C ARG A 29 2.10 6.39 8.93
N ALA A 30 1.48 5.63 9.84
CA ALA A 30 0.10 5.85 10.25
C ALA A 30 -0.11 5.48 11.71
N SER A 31 -1.21 5.94 12.31
CA SER A 31 -1.58 5.59 13.68
C SER A 31 -2.28 4.22 13.77
N THR A 32 -3.00 3.83 12.72
CA THR A 32 -3.79 2.60 12.66
C THR A 32 -3.85 2.05 11.24
N ARG A 33 -4.20 0.77 11.07
CA ARG A 33 -4.42 0.15 9.75
C ARG A 33 -5.46 0.92 8.91
N ARG A 34 -6.56 1.35 9.52
CA ARG A 34 -7.60 2.12 8.83
C ARG A 34 -7.12 3.50 8.39
N ALA A 35 -6.29 4.15 9.21
CA ALA A 35 -5.65 5.40 8.83
C ALA A 35 -4.63 5.20 7.70
N ALA A 36 -3.90 4.09 7.70
CA ALA A 36 -2.98 3.71 6.64
C ALA A 36 -3.71 3.54 5.28
N VAL A 37 -4.81 2.77 5.25
CA VAL A 37 -5.61 2.60 4.02
C VAL A 37 -6.15 3.94 3.51
N LYS A 38 -6.66 4.81 4.40
CA LYS A 38 -7.12 6.15 4.01
C LYS A 38 -5.99 7.01 3.44
N ALA A 39 -4.81 6.97 4.05
CA ALA A 39 -3.64 7.72 3.58
C ALA A 39 -3.14 7.20 2.23
N ALA A 40 -3.07 5.87 2.05
CA ALA A 40 -2.74 5.22 0.78
C ALA A 40 -3.73 5.59 -0.33
N HIS A 41 -5.03 5.52 -0.04
CA HIS A 41 -6.07 5.93 -1.00
C HIS A 41 -5.92 7.40 -1.41
N ALA A 42 -5.72 8.29 -0.44
CA ALA A 42 -5.49 9.70 -0.72
C ALA A 42 -4.20 9.97 -1.50
N ALA A 43 -3.15 9.16 -1.32
CA ALA A 43 -1.92 9.25 -2.10
C ALA A 43 -2.16 8.78 -3.54
N TYR A 44 -2.88 7.68 -3.73
CA TYR A 44 -3.26 7.19 -5.06
C TYR A 44 -4.13 8.18 -5.83
N THR A 45 -5.14 8.79 -5.19
CA THR A 45 -5.98 9.80 -5.85
C THR A 45 -5.16 11.01 -6.30
N ALA A 46 -4.22 11.47 -5.48
CA ALA A 46 -3.33 12.57 -5.85
C ALA A 46 -2.36 12.18 -6.98
N ALA A 47 -1.81 10.96 -6.94
CA ALA A 47 -0.96 10.43 -8.01
C ALA A 47 -1.73 10.31 -9.33
N ARG A 48 -2.98 9.83 -9.28
CA ARG A 48 -3.88 9.76 -10.44
C ARG A 48 -4.17 11.15 -11.00
N ALA A 49 -4.53 12.12 -10.16
CA ALA A 49 -4.77 13.49 -10.61
C ALA A 49 -3.53 14.13 -11.23
N ALA A 50 -2.34 13.91 -10.64
CA ALA A 50 -1.08 14.37 -11.22
C ALA A 50 -0.80 13.71 -12.58
N ALA A 51 -0.99 12.39 -12.68
CA ALA A 51 -0.80 11.66 -13.93
C ALA A 51 -1.79 12.07 -15.03
N GLU A 52 -3.08 12.27 -14.68
CA GLU A 52 -4.11 12.79 -15.59
C GLU A 52 -3.78 14.23 -16.05
N ALA A 53 -3.15 15.02 -15.19
CA ALA A 53 -2.65 16.35 -15.53
C ALA A 53 -1.31 16.35 -16.29
N GLY A 54 -0.71 15.17 -16.55
CA GLY A 54 0.61 15.05 -17.19
C GLY A 54 1.78 15.54 -16.32
N LEU A 55 1.57 15.65 -15.02
CA LEU A 55 2.56 16.09 -14.03
C LEU A 55 3.30 14.91 -13.42
N GLU A 56 4.53 15.17 -12.96
CA GLU A 56 5.30 14.17 -12.22
C GLU A 56 4.55 13.73 -10.95
N ILE A 57 4.51 12.42 -10.73
CA ILE A 57 3.77 11.85 -9.61
C ILE A 57 4.54 12.16 -8.33
N PRO A 58 3.91 12.83 -7.35
CA PRO A 58 4.60 13.22 -6.13
C PRO A 58 5.04 11.97 -5.37
N HIS A 59 6.36 11.73 -5.36
CA HIS A 59 6.99 10.59 -4.70
C HIS A 59 7.09 10.77 -3.18
N ASP A 60 7.10 12.01 -2.70
CA ASP A 60 7.38 12.34 -1.31
C ASP A 60 6.20 13.13 -0.71
N ARG A 61 5.22 12.40 -0.15
CA ARG A 61 4.24 13.00 0.75
C ARG A 61 4.74 12.92 2.19
N PRO A 62 4.48 13.93 3.04
CA PRO A 62 4.80 13.85 4.46
C PRO A 62 4.15 12.60 5.08
N GLY A 63 4.98 11.68 5.55
CA GLY A 63 4.57 10.37 6.06
C GLY A 63 4.95 9.18 5.17
N GLY A 64 5.57 9.40 4.00
CA GLY A 64 6.12 8.34 3.12
C GLY A 64 5.10 7.70 2.17
N TRP A 65 3.84 8.14 2.21
CA TRP A 65 2.75 7.61 1.38
C TRP A 65 2.90 8.09 -0.07
N GLY A 66 3.66 7.36 -0.89
CA GLY A 66 3.84 7.60 -2.32
C GLY A 66 3.39 6.41 -3.17
N ALA A 67 2.76 6.69 -4.31
CA ALA A 67 2.41 5.68 -5.32
C ALA A 67 3.59 5.45 -6.26
N ARG A 68 4.72 4.93 -5.74
CA ARG A 68 5.90 4.64 -6.59
C ARG A 68 5.50 3.57 -7.60
N GLY A 69 5.44 3.94 -8.88
CA GLY A 69 5.05 3.03 -9.95
C GLY A 69 3.56 3.00 -10.26
N TYR A 70 2.84 4.12 -10.03
CA TYR A 70 1.52 4.31 -10.66
C TYR A 70 1.63 4.02 -12.16
N ARG A 71 0.83 3.06 -12.63
CA ARG A 71 0.78 2.64 -14.01
C ARG A 71 -0.63 2.93 -14.54
N PRO A 72 -0.78 3.85 -15.50
CA PRO A 72 -2.08 4.06 -16.13
C PRO A 72 -2.56 2.75 -16.78
N GLY A 73 -3.85 2.44 -16.64
CA GLY A 73 -4.46 1.17 -17.10
C GLY A 73 -4.55 0.06 -16.04
N TRP A 74 -4.06 0.30 -14.82
CA TRP A 74 -4.25 -0.61 -13.68
C TRP A 74 -5.27 -0.04 -12.70
N GLU A 75 -6.37 -0.76 -12.50
CA GLU A 75 -7.41 -0.39 -11.55
C GLU A 75 -7.20 -1.07 -10.19
N PRO A 76 -7.09 -0.28 -9.09
CA PRO A 76 -6.97 -0.82 -7.75
C PRO A 76 -8.32 -1.28 -7.19
N ASP A 77 -8.33 -2.49 -6.65
CA ASP A 77 -9.40 -3.01 -5.82
C ASP A 77 -9.13 -2.65 -4.35
N TRP A 78 -9.64 -1.50 -3.95
CA TRP A 78 -9.58 -1.05 -2.56
C TRP A 78 -10.45 -1.86 -1.61
N LYS A 79 -11.44 -2.62 -2.09
CA LYS A 79 -12.24 -3.50 -1.24
C LYS A 79 -11.43 -4.72 -0.79
N ALA A 80 -10.54 -5.19 -1.65
CA ALA A 80 -9.61 -6.27 -1.35
C ALA A 80 -8.28 -5.79 -0.72
N ALA A 81 -8.15 -4.48 -0.43
CA ALA A 81 -6.91 -3.94 0.14
C ALA A 81 -6.66 -4.43 1.56
N THR A 82 -5.45 -4.92 1.81
CA THR A 82 -4.98 -5.35 3.13
C THR A 82 -3.97 -4.37 3.69
N ALA A 83 -4.05 -4.10 4.99
CA ALA A 83 -3.11 -3.21 5.67
C ALA A 83 -2.41 -3.95 6.82
N GLY A 84 -1.11 -4.18 6.65
CA GLY A 84 -0.22 -4.76 7.64
C GLY A 84 0.58 -3.68 8.35
N ARG A 85 0.95 -3.92 9.61
CA ARG A 85 2.06 -3.14 10.19
C ARG A 85 3.32 -3.67 9.54
N TRP A 86 4.18 -2.81 9.01
CA TRP A 86 5.45 -3.25 8.43
C TRP A 86 6.26 -3.90 9.56
N ASN A 87 6.40 -5.22 9.52
CA ASN A 87 7.27 -5.94 10.42
C ASN A 87 8.57 -6.16 9.67
N ASP A 88 9.66 -5.69 10.25
CA ASP A 88 10.97 -5.77 9.63
C ASP A 88 11.31 -7.25 9.33
N PRO A 89 11.64 -7.62 8.08
CA PRO A 89 11.93 -9.02 7.74
C PRO A 89 13.22 -9.55 8.39
N TYR A 90 14.06 -8.68 8.99
CA TYR A 90 15.19 -9.05 9.83
C TYR A 90 14.85 -9.06 11.34
N SER A 91 13.62 -8.73 11.74
CA SER A 91 13.16 -8.88 13.12
C SER A 91 12.68 -10.30 13.41
N TRP A 92 13.64 -11.21 13.56
CA TRP A 92 13.44 -12.60 14.02
C TRP A 92 12.95 -12.74 15.48
N THR A 93 12.26 -11.74 16.04
CA THR A 93 11.76 -11.79 17.42
C THR A 93 10.23 -11.81 17.47
N ARG A 94 9.72 -13.03 17.69
CA ARG A 94 8.34 -13.48 18.03
C ARG A 94 7.45 -13.78 16.81
N ALA A 95 7.03 -15.02 16.54
CA ALA A 95 6.52 -16.00 17.50
C ALA A 95 7.11 -17.42 17.30
N GLY A 96 7.89 -17.87 18.28
CA GLY A 96 7.77 -19.24 18.77
C GLY A 96 6.70 -19.23 19.86
N GLY A 97 5.73 -20.13 19.79
CA GLY A 97 4.70 -20.32 20.81
C GLY A 97 3.30 -20.39 20.21
N GLY A 98 2.89 -21.60 19.83
CA GLY A 98 1.56 -21.94 19.34
C GLY A 98 1.53 -23.38 18.86
N ASP A 99 1.46 -24.29 19.83
CA ASP A 99 0.87 -25.64 19.78
C ASP A 99 0.56 -26.24 18.39
N VAL A 100 1.25 -27.33 18.05
CA VAL A 100 0.64 -28.42 17.28
C VAL A 100 0.51 -29.60 18.23
N GLU A 101 -0.73 -29.94 18.60
CA GLU A 101 -1.05 -31.24 19.16
C GLU A 101 -0.73 -32.31 18.11
N LEU A 102 0.11 -33.30 18.47
CA LEU A 102 -0.07 -34.73 18.23
C LEU A 102 0.68 -35.52 19.30
#